data_AF-A0A0Q8AGG1-F1
#
_entry.id   AF-A0A0Q8AGG1-F1
#
_cell.length_a   1.000
_cell.length_b   1.000
_cell.length_c   1.000
_cell.angle_alpha   90.00
_cell.angle_beta   90.00
_cell.angle_gamma   90.00
#
_symmetry.space_group_name_H-M   'P 1'
#
loop_
_entity.id
_entity.type
_entity.pdbx_description
1 polymer ?
#
loop_
_entity_poly.entity_id
_entity_poly.type
_entity_poly.pdbx_seq_one_letter_code
_entity_poly.pdbx_strand_id
1 'polypeptide(L)'
;MSLVQGVYGVRGNLELLACDARDGLWVFWFNADLDTDPLETPDVPPGSWSAGLAFAAGHRYVDAQILQSALGPNHLEVLALTEDGVLQSWFWSPGPGFQRRVTDAATAVARFHATHDEGALFVTVERVDGARSHLVSCTSDYPSRGWFEAVDGPGFPEDAAGAVIDAGIASDTVQPGTARSASSTRDGGTTELTWRDASGAIRHLGVPTL
;
A
#
# COMPACT_ATOMS: atom_id res chain seq x y z
N MET A 1 -6.42 -3.71 2.26
CA MET A 1 -5.00 -3.72 2.68
C MET A 1 -4.14 -3.68 1.44
N SER A 2 -2.90 -3.23 1.55
CA SER A 2 -1.97 -3.08 0.45
C SER A 2 -0.54 -3.30 0.93
N LEU A 3 0.32 -3.83 0.06
CA LEU A 3 1.68 -4.24 0.38
C LEU A 3 2.62 -3.74 -0.72
N VAL A 4 3.79 -3.21 -0.35
CA VAL A 4 4.81 -2.79 -1.31
C VAL A 4 6.22 -2.99 -0.77
N GLN A 5 7.17 -3.32 -1.65
CA GLN A 5 8.58 -3.23 -1.32
C GLN A 5 9.00 -1.75 -1.28
N GLY A 6 9.31 -1.28 -0.09
CA GLY A 6 9.93 0.01 0.15
C GLY A 6 11.43 -0.04 -0.09
N VAL A 7 12.08 1.12 0.00
CA VAL A 7 13.54 1.28 -0.16
C VAL A 7 14.21 1.84 1.10
N TYR A 8 13.45 2.04 2.18
CA TYR A 8 13.98 2.48 3.46
C TYR A 8 14.70 1.32 4.16
N GLY A 9 15.88 1.59 4.73
CA GLY A 9 16.83 0.55 5.17
C GLY A 9 17.79 0.14 4.04
N VAL A 10 18.73 -0.74 4.35
CA VAL A 10 19.78 -1.16 3.38
C VAL A 10 19.19 -2.04 2.29
N ARG A 11 18.23 -2.89 2.65
CA ARG A 11 17.58 -3.85 1.74
C ARG A 11 16.18 -3.44 1.34
N GLY A 12 15.66 -2.36 1.93
CA GLY A 12 14.30 -1.90 1.77
C GLY A 12 13.33 -2.72 2.62
N ASN A 13 12.48 -2.04 3.37
CA ASN A 13 11.42 -2.69 4.14
C ASN A 13 10.27 -3.19 3.28
N LEU A 14 9.57 -4.21 3.74
CA LEU A 14 8.24 -4.55 3.21
C LEU A 14 7.19 -3.75 3.97
N GLU A 15 6.45 -2.90 3.26
CA GLU A 15 5.50 -1.94 3.82
C GLU A 15 4.06 -2.44 3.64
N LEU A 16 3.34 -2.62 4.74
CA LEU A 16 1.96 -3.11 4.78
C LEU A 16 1.03 -2.00 5.30
N LEU A 17 0.04 -1.62 4.48
CA LEU A 17 -1.01 -0.67 4.83
C LEU A 17 -2.35 -1.38 5.04
N ALA A 18 -3.03 -1.07 6.15
CA ALA A 18 -4.35 -1.59 6.46
C ALA A 18 -5.30 -0.50 6.94
N CYS A 19 -6.55 -0.55 6.47
CA CYS A 19 -7.61 0.26 7.05
C CYS A 19 -7.96 -0.27 8.44
N ASP A 20 -8.06 0.62 9.42
CA ASP A 20 -8.63 0.30 10.71
C ASP A 20 -10.14 0.04 10.58
N ALA A 21 -10.69 -0.84 11.41
CA ALA A 21 -12.12 -1.17 11.35
C ALA A 21 -13.03 0.00 11.77
N ARG A 22 -12.47 0.96 12.53
CA ARG A 22 -13.20 2.08 13.15
C ARG A 22 -12.69 3.43 12.66
N ASP A 23 -11.38 3.67 12.72
CA ASP A 23 -10.82 5.00 12.44
C ASP A 23 -9.37 4.95 11.95
N GLY A 24 -9.11 5.65 10.86
CA GLY A 24 -7.78 5.84 10.32
C GLY A 24 -7.20 4.61 9.62
N LEU A 25 -5.88 4.62 9.56
CA LEU A 25 -5.05 3.66 8.85
C LEU A 25 -3.93 3.19 9.78
N TRP A 26 -3.46 1.97 9.53
CA TRP A 26 -2.25 1.42 10.13
C TRP A 26 -1.23 1.12 9.05
N VAL A 27 0.01 1.52 9.27
CA VAL A 27 1.16 1.00 8.52
C VAL A 27 2.00 0.09 9.42
N PHE A 28 2.45 -1.02 8.86
CA PHE A 28 3.42 -1.93 9.46
C PHE A 28 4.58 -2.07 8.48
N TRP A 29 5.79 -2.25 8.98
CA TRP A 29 6.95 -2.51 8.12
C TRP A 29 7.71 -3.71 8.65
N PHE A 30 8.13 -4.59 7.74
CA PHE A 30 9.04 -5.68 8.06
C PHE A 30 10.46 -5.20 7.77
N ASN A 31 11.32 -5.27 8.79
CA ASN A 31 12.73 -4.98 8.61
C ASN A 31 13.40 -6.14 7.86
N ALA A 32 13.73 -5.90 6.60
CA ALA A 32 14.38 -6.89 5.73
C ALA A 32 15.90 -6.82 5.75
N ASP A 33 16.49 -5.92 6.54
CA ASP A 33 17.94 -5.84 6.76
C ASP A 33 18.44 -7.11 7.46
N LEU A 34 19.74 -7.38 7.34
CA LEU A 34 20.44 -8.43 8.09
C LEU A 34 21.05 -7.87 9.39
N ASP A 35 21.35 -8.75 10.35
CA ASP A 35 22.11 -8.39 11.56
C ASP A 35 23.48 -7.74 11.27
N THR A 36 24.02 -7.95 10.06
CA THR A 36 25.28 -7.37 9.58
C THR A 36 25.13 -6.01 8.91
N ASP A 37 23.91 -5.62 8.55
CA ASP A 37 23.65 -4.35 7.89
C ASP A 37 23.64 -3.22 8.93
N PRO A 38 24.07 -1.99 8.60
CA PRO A 38 23.96 -0.84 9.49
C PRO A 38 22.50 -0.61 9.95
N LEU A 39 22.27 -0.58 11.26
CA LEU A 39 20.95 -0.34 11.84
C LEU A 39 20.51 1.12 11.60
N GLU A 40 19.70 1.33 10.57
CA GLU A 40 18.98 2.60 10.36
C GLU A 40 17.70 2.68 11.21
N THR A 41 17.11 1.53 11.56
CA THR A 41 15.88 1.40 12.36
C THR A 41 16.13 0.60 13.65
N PRO A 42 16.78 1.17 14.67
CA PRO A 42 17.21 0.42 15.86
C PRO A 42 16.05 -0.21 16.65
N ASP A 43 14.83 0.32 16.49
CA ASP A 43 13.66 -0.11 17.25
C ASP A 43 12.94 -1.33 16.65
N VAL A 44 13.28 -1.75 15.43
CA VAL A 44 12.70 -2.94 14.78
C VAL A 44 13.83 -3.88 14.37
N PRO A 45 14.04 -5.01 15.06
CA PRO A 45 15.10 -5.94 14.72
C PRO A 45 14.97 -6.50 13.29
N PRO A 46 16.10 -6.79 12.61
CA PRO A 46 16.15 -7.61 11.41
C PRO A 46 15.21 -8.83 11.46
N GLY A 47 14.50 -9.08 10.37
CA GLY A 47 13.59 -10.23 10.25
C GLY A 47 12.29 -10.11 11.05
N SER A 48 11.92 -8.91 11.52
CA SER A 48 10.74 -8.69 12.35
C SER A 48 9.81 -7.61 11.78
N TRP A 49 8.51 -7.77 12.03
CA TRP A 49 7.51 -6.73 11.80
C TRP A 49 7.55 -5.68 12.92
N SER A 50 7.29 -4.42 12.56
CA SER A 50 7.07 -3.35 13.52
C SER A 50 5.76 -3.56 14.30
N ALA A 51 5.61 -2.84 15.42
CA ALA A 51 4.37 -2.83 16.21
C ALA A 51 3.19 -2.15 15.48
N GLY A 52 3.44 -1.51 14.34
CA GLY A 52 2.48 -0.72 13.60
C GLY A 52 2.41 0.72 14.07
N LEU A 53 2.15 1.62 13.12
CA LEU A 53 1.90 3.04 13.35
C LEU A 53 0.50 3.39 12.85
N ALA A 54 -0.35 3.88 13.76
CA ALA A 54 -1.65 4.45 13.41
C ALA A 54 -1.49 5.89 12.88
N PHE A 55 -2.22 6.22 11.82
CA PHE A 55 -2.28 7.56 11.26
C PHE A 55 -3.64 7.81 10.59
N ALA A 56 -3.83 9.01 10.02
CA ALA A 56 -5.06 9.40 9.31
C ALA A 56 -6.35 9.32 10.16
N ALA A 57 -6.25 9.60 11.45
CA ALA A 57 -7.41 9.61 12.35
C ALA A 57 -8.48 10.65 11.92
N GLY A 58 -9.73 10.37 12.28
CA GLY A 58 -10.91 11.22 12.01
C GLY A 58 -11.78 10.76 10.85
N HIS A 59 -11.38 9.71 10.13
CA HIS A 59 -12.15 9.12 9.05
C HIS A 59 -12.04 7.59 9.08
N ARG A 60 -13.14 6.91 8.77
CA ARG A 60 -13.10 5.49 8.44
C ARG A 60 -12.78 5.33 6.96
N TYR A 61 -11.77 4.50 6.68
CA TYR A 61 -11.35 4.17 5.33
C TYR A 61 -11.86 2.78 4.95
N VAL A 62 -12.35 2.64 3.72
CA VAL A 62 -12.88 1.37 3.19
C VAL A 62 -11.88 0.68 2.27
N ASP A 63 -10.94 1.42 1.69
CA ASP A 63 -9.80 0.88 0.96
C ASP A 63 -8.61 1.82 1.01
N ALA A 64 -7.40 1.28 0.86
CA ALA A 64 -6.18 2.07 0.80
C ALA A 64 -5.06 1.32 0.07
N GLN A 65 -4.25 2.06 -0.68
CA GLN A 65 -3.10 1.55 -1.42
C GLN A 65 -1.84 2.30 -1.03
N ILE A 66 -0.75 1.56 -0.82
CA ILE A 66 0.59 2.10 -0.58
C ILE A 66 1.50 1.79 -1.78
N LEU A 67 2.31 2.75 -2.19
CA LEU A 67 3.26 2.63 -3.30
C LEU A 67 4.61 3.23 -2.93
N GLN A 68 5.69 2.67 -3.48
CA GLN A 68 7.02 3.25 -3.38
C GLN A 68 7.14 4.43 -4.36
N SER A 69 7.51 5.61 -3.87
CA SER A 69 7.76 6.79 -4.70
C SER A 69 9.15 6.71 -5.36
N ALA A 70 9.29 7.24 -6.58
CA ALA A 70 10.59 7.44 -7.22
C ALA A 70 11.15 8.86 -7.02
N LEU A 71 10.38 9.77 -6.42
CA LEU A 71 10.73 11.19 -6.27
C LEU A 71 11.46 11.53 -4.97
N GLY A 72 11.68 10.54 -4.12
CA GLY A 72 12.60 10.64 -2.99
C GLY A 72 13.22 9.29 -2.72
N PRO A 73 14.41 9.25 -2.09
CA PRO A 73 15.08 7.98 -1.87
C PRO A 73 14.31 7.09 -0.90
N ASN A 74 13.39 7.61 -0.08
CA ASN A 74 12.69 6.89 0.98
C ASN A 74 11.22 7.33 1.13
N HIS A 75 10.56 7.75 0.05
CA HIS A 75 9.19 8.25 0.14
C HIS A 75 8.16 7.18 -0.20
N LEU A 76 7.05 7.16 0.54
CA LEU A 76 5.89 6.33 0.24
C LEU A 76 4.73 7.23 -0.20
N GLU A 77 3.97 6.75 -1.16
CA GLU A 77 2.70 7.34 -1.57
C GLU A 77 1.56 6.50 -0.99
N VAL A 78 0.53 7.15 -0.48
CA VAL A 78 -0.69 6.48 -0.02
C VAL A 78 -1.91 7.15 -0.64
N LEU A 79 -2.78 6.33 -1.22
CA LEU A 79 -4.14 6.73 -1.57
C LEU A 79 -5.12 5.99 -0.67
N ALA A 80 -6.08 6.70 -0.09
CA ALA A 80 -7.00 6.13 0.88
C ALA A 80 -8.43 6.61 0.63
N LEU A 81 -9.34 5.66 0.43
CA LEU A 81 -10.74 5.88 0.14
C LEU A 81 -11.54 5.89 1.44
N THR A 82 -12.13 7.04 1.76
CA THR A 82 -13.06 7.16 2.90
C THR A 82 -14.38 6.46 2.62
N GLU A 83 -15.14 6.14 3.67
CA GLU A 83 -16.49 5.57 3.52
C GLU A 83 -17.49 6.52 2.81
N ASP A 84 -17.24 7.83 2.83
CA ASP A 84 -18.01 8.84 2.10
C ASP A 84 -17.62 8.94 0.61
N GLY A 85 -16.71 8.09 0.14
CA GLY A 85 -16.29 8.06 -1.26
C GLY A 85 -15.29 9.15 -1.66
N VAL A 86 -14.51 9.68 -0.72
CA VAL A 86 -13.41 10.63 -0.99
C VAL A 86 -12.09 9.87 -1.06
N LEU A 87 -11.40 9.97 -2.19
CA LEU A 87 -10.08 9.39 -2.39
C LEU A 87 -9.01 10.40 -1.99
N GLN A 88 -8.49 10.28 -0.78
CA GLN A 88 -7.49 11.18 -0.23
C GLN A 88 -6.08 10.76 -0.66
N SER A 89 -5.18 11.75 -0.79
CA SER A 89 -3.76 11.52 -1.11
C SER A 89 -2.85 11.88 0.07
N TRP A 90 -1.90 11.01 0.34
CA TRP A 90 -0.98 11.06 1.47
C TRP A 90 0.42 10.70 1.01
N PHE A 91 1.43 11.17 1.74
CA PHE A 91 2.80 10.69 1.57
C PHE A 91 3.48 10.50 2.92
N TRP A 92 4.51 9.67 2.92
CA TRP A 92 5.43 9.53 4.03
C TRP A 92 6.81 10.02 3.64
N SER A 93 7.47 10.71 4.55
CA SER A 93 8.88 11.03 4.47
C SER A 93 9.60 10.85 5.82
N PRO A 94 10.90 10.51 5.79
CA PRO A 94 11.70 10.49 7.01
C PRO A 94 11.67 11.84 7.73
N GLY A 95 11.38 11.82 9.02
CA GLY A 95 11.24 13.03 9.86
C GLY A 95 9.76 13.39 10.08
N PRO A 96 9.08 14.08 9.13
CA PRO A 96 7.68 14.48 9.30
C PRO A 96 6.68 13.33 9.42
N GLY A 97 7.00 12.14 8.90
CA GLY A 97 6.09 10.99 8.90
C GLY A 97 4.98 11.12 7.85
N PHE A 98 3.81 10.53 8.12
CA PHE A 98 2.67 10.58 7.20
C PHE A 98 1.98 11.94 7.22
N GLN A 99 1.78 12.51 6.04
CA GLN A 99 1.14 13.80 5.85
C GLN A 99 0.04 13.72 4.80
N ARG A 100 -1.14 14.24 5.12
CA ARG A 100 -2.25 14.39 4.15
C ARG A 100 -1.95 15.56 3.22
N ARG A 101 -2.18 15.38 1.93
CA ARG A 101 -2.19 16.49 0.97
C ARG A 101 -3.49 17.27 1.04
N VAL A 102 -3.43 18.54 0.67
CA VAL A 102 -4.64 19.40 0.66
C VAL A 102 -5.63 18.94 -0.40
N THR A 103 -5.13 18.47 -1.55
CA THR A 103 -5.95 18.07 -2.70
C THR A 103 -6.28 16.59 -2.64
N ASP A 104 -7.57 16.27 -2.60
CA ASP A 104 -8.08 14.92 -2.80
C ASP A 104 -7.92 14.51 -4.28
N ALA A 105 -7.67 13.22 -4.52
CA ALA A 105 -7.53 12.69 -5.87
C ALA A 105 -8.86 12.65 -6.61
N ALA A 106 -9.93 12.25 -5.92
CA ALA A 106 -11.27 12.13 -6.49
C ALA A 106 -12.35 12.10 -5.39
N THR A 107 -13.60 12.29 -5.81
CA THR A 107 -14.80 12.18 -4.98
C THR A 107 -15.82 11.25 -5.64
N ALA A 108 -16.83 10.81 -4.86
CA ALA A 108 -17.83 9.85 -5.29
C ALA A 108 -17.24 8.53 -5.81
N VAL A 109 -16.11 8.11 -5.22
CA VAL A 109 -15.36 6.91 -5.59
C VAL A 109 -15.95 5.69 -4.88
N ALA A 110 -16.21 4.63 -5.64
CA ALA A 110 -16.60 3.32 -5.11
C ALA A 110 -15.41 2.37 -4.95
N ARG A 111 -14.47 2.41 -5.90
CA ARG A 111 -13.19 1.68 -5.83
C ARG A 111 -12.14 2.38 -6.68
N PHE A 112 -10.88 2.13 -6.38
CA PHE A 112 -9.76 2.67 -7.14
C PHE A 112 -8.62 1.66 -7.25
N HIS A 113 -7.72 1.92 -8.17
CA HIS A 113 -6.41 1.27 -8.22
C HIS A 113 -5.39 2.26 -8.77
N ALA A 114 -4.19 2.25 -8.21
CA ALA A 114 -3.11 3.12 -8.59
C ALA A 114 -1.84 2.36 -8.93
N THR A 115 -1.06 2.92 -9.84
CA THR A 115 0.33 2.53 -10.12
C THR A 115 1.21 3.76 -10.04
N HIS A 116 2.49 3.51 -9.84
CA HIS A 116 3.51 4.55 -9.80
C HIS A 116 4.56 4.23 -10.87
N ASP A 117 4.84 5.20 -11.73
CA ASP A 117 5.83 5.07 -12.81
C ASP A 117 6.62 6.36 -12.95
N GLU A 118 7.96 6.26 -12.87
CA GLU A 118 8.91 7.38 -12.96
C GLU A 118 8.52 8.65 -12.16
N GLY A 119 7.83 8.49 -11.03
CA GLY A 119 7.40 9.58 -10.15
C GLY A 119 5.94 10.03 -10.36
N ALA A 120 5.35 9.67 -11.49
CA ALA A 120 3.94 9.91 -11.77
C ALA A 120 3.05 8.86 -11.10
N LEU A 121 1.89 9.28 -10.59
CA LEU A 121 0.85 8.38 -10.13
C LEU A 121 -0.25 8.31 -11.17
N PHE A 122 -0.60 7.10 -11.59
CA PHE A 122 -1.75 6.83 -12.46
C PHE A 122 -2.81 6.12 -11.65
N VAL A 123 -4.06 6.57 -11.72
CA VAL A 123 -5.16 6.06 -10.91
C VAL A 123 -6.36 5.78 -11.80
N THR A 124 -6.89 4.57 -11.72
CA THR A 124 -8.21 4.25 -12.23
C THR A 124 -9.22 4.35 -11.11
N VAL A 125 -10.29 5.10 -11.35
CA VAL A 125 -11.38 5.33 -10.40
C VAL A 125 -12.66 4.79 -11.03
N GLU A 126 -13.41 4.00 -10.27
CA GLU A 126 -14.80 3.69 -10.55
C GLU A 126 -15.68 4.40 -9.53
N ARG A 127 -16.63 5.19 -10.04
CA ARG A 127 -17.53 6.01 -9.24
C ARG A 127 -18.76 5.21 -8.81
N VAL A 128 -19.49 5.75 -7.83
CA VAL A 128 -20.72 5.14 -7.29
C VAL A 128 -21.84 4.94 -8.33
N ASP A 129 -21.81 5.71 -9.43
CA ASP A 129 -22.73 5.57 -10.56
C ASP A 129 -22.25 4.54 -11.61
N GLY A 130 -21.10 3.89 -11.36
CA GLY A 130 -20.45 2.93 -12.26
C GLY A 130 -19.59 3.58 -13.34
N ALA A 131 -19.51 4.91 -13.42
CA ALA A 131 -18.63 5.58 -14.37
C ALA A 131 -17.16 5.33 -14.02
N ARG A 132 -16.34 5.06 -15.04
CA ARG A 132 -14.90 4.88 -14.90
C ARG A 132 -14.16 6.08 -15.48
N SER A 133 -13.15 6.55 -14.76
CA SER A 133 -12.24 7.61 -15.20
C SER A 133 -10.80 7.32 -14.78
N HIS A 134 -9.85 7.88 -15.50
CA HIS A 134 -8.43 7.76 -15.19
C HIS A 134 -7.86 9.11 -14.81
N LEU A 135 -6.98 9.12 -13.82
CA LEU A 135 -6.34 10.31 -13.29
C LEU A 135 -4.83 10.13 -13.32
N VAL A 136 -4.11 11.22 -13.54
CA VAL A 136 -2.67 11.27 -13.43
C VAL A 136 -2.23 12.42 -12.53
N SER A 137 -1.22 12.16 -11.71
CA SER A 137 -0.47 13.19 -11.00
C SER A 137 0.99 13.18 -11.45
N CYS A 138 1.39 14.25 -12.14
CA CYS A 138 2.74 14.41 -12.69
C CYS A 138 3.77 14.74 -11.60
N THR A 139 5.05 14.61 -11.95
CA THR A 139 6.18 14.84 -11.05
C THR A 139 6.40 16.30 -10.67
N SER A 140 5.96 17.25 -11.50
CA SER A 140 6.21 18.69 -11.35
C SER A 140 5.67 19.29 -10.05
N ASP A 141 4.61 18.69 -9.52
CA ASP A 141 3.86 19.25 -8.39
C ASP A 141 4.19 18.52 -7.08
N TYR A 142 5.20 17.64 -7.09
CA TYR A 142 5.64 16.93 -5.91
C TYR A 142 6.25 17.90 -4.86
N PRO A 143 5.93 17.76 -3.56
CA PRO A 143 5.11 16.72 -2.94
C PRO A 143 3.60 17.01 -2.91
N SER A 144 3.12 18.17 -3.34
CA SER A 144 1.71 18.58 -3.21
C SER A 144 0.73 17.76 -4.07
N ARG A 145 1.15 17.34 -5.27
CA ARG A 145 0.40 16.59 -6.28
C ARG A 145 -0.93 17.23 -6.74
N GLY A 146 -0.95 17.71 -7.99
CA GLY A 146 -2.18 17.97 -8.74
C GLY A 146 -2.70 16.72 -9.44
N TRP A 147 -4.00 16.69 -9.77
CA TRP A 147 -4.66 15.57 -10.44
C TRP A 147 -5.35 16.03 -11.72
N PHE A 148 -5.09 15.32 -12.82
CA PHE A 148 -5.60 15.63 -14.15
C PHE A 148 -6.25 14.39 -14.76
N GLU A 149 -7.23 14.58 -15.64
CA GLU A 149 -7.77 13.46 -16.42
C GLU A 149 -6.69 12.86 -17.32
N ALA A 150 -6.64 11.53 -17.33
CA ALA A 150 -5.79 10.74 -18.21
C ALA A 150 -6.65 9.98 -19.20
N VAL A 151 -6.08 9.70 -20.38
CA VAL A 151 -6.75 8.89 -21.42
C VAL A 151 -6.86 7.43 -20.99
N ASP A 152 -5.88 6.94 -20.24
CA ASP A 152 -5.77 5.56 -19.79
C ASP A 152 -5.22 5.49 -18.36
N GLY A 153 -5.36 4.33 -17.72
CA GLY A 153 -4.90 4.07 -16.37
C GLY A 153 -4.81 2.59 -16.07
N PRO A 154 -4.34 2.21 -14.88
CA PRO A 154 -4.08 0.81 -14.57
C PRO A 154 -5.39 0.02 -14.43
N GLY A 155 -5.37 -1.26 -14.84
CA GLY A 155 -6.51 -2.17 -14.61
C GLY A 155 -6.68 -2.49 -13.12
N PHE A 156 -7.88 -2.88 -12.70
CA PHE A 156 -8.07 -3.37 -11.33
C PHE A 156 -7.35 -4.71 -11.14
N PRO A 157 -6.53 -4.88 -10.08
CA PRO A 157 -5.82 -6.12 -9.84
C PRO A 157 -6.81 -7.24 -9.47
N GLU A 158 -6.45 -8.47 -9.83
CA GLU A 158 -7.17 -9.65 -9.36
C GLU A 158 -6.87 -9.91 -7.88
N ASP A 159 -7.82 -10.53 -7.18
CA ASP A 159 -7.63 -10.95 -5.79
C ASP A 159 -6.58 -12.06 -5.72
N ALA A 160 -5.60 -11.95 -4.82
CA ALA A 160 -4.50 -12.90 -4.73
C ALA A 160 -4.86 -14.21 -3.99
N ALA A 161 -6.15 -14.47 -3.76
CA ALA A 161 -6.63 -15.62 -3.01
C ALA A 161 -6.18 -16.95 -3.63
N GLY A 162 -6.16 -17.04 -4.97
CA GLY A 162 -5.63 -18.21 -5.69
C GLY A 162 -4.17 -18.49 -5.33
N ALA A 163 -3.31 -17.46 -5.38
CA ALA A 163 -1.90 -17.60 -5.03
C ALA A 163 -1.68 -18.00 -3.56
N VAL A 164 -2.51 -17.49 -2.64
CA VAL A 164 -2.49 -17.89 -1.22
C VAL A 164 -2.85 -19.38 -1.07
N ILE A 165 -3.86 -19.85 -1.80
CA ILE A 165 -4.29 -21.26 -1.78
C ILE A 165 -3.22 -22.16 -2.41
N ASP A 166 -2.63 -21.76 -3.53
CA ASP A 166 -1.56 -22.48 -4.21
C ASP A 166 -0.29 -22.61 -3.34
N ALA A 167 -0.07 -21.64 -2.43
CA ALA A 167 0.97 -21.70 -1.41
C ALA A 167 0.64 -22.66 -0.23
N GLY A 168 -0.47 -23.40 -0.30
CA GLY A 168 -0.86 -24.42 0.68
C GLY A 168 -1.73 -23.92 1.83
N ILE A 169 -2.22 -22.68 1.77
CA ILE A 169 -3.14 -22.14 2.78
C ILE A 169 -4.57 -22.60 2.48
N ALA A 170 -5.27 -23.10 3.50
CA ALA A 170 -6.64 -23.57 3.34
C ALA A 170 -7.60 -22.42 2.99
N SER A 171 -8.42 -22.60 1.96
CA SER A 171 -9.28 -21.54 1.41
C SER A 171 -10.29 -20.98 2.41
N ASP A 172 -10.76 -21.78 3.36
CA ASP A 172 -11.68 -21.38 4.43
C ASP A 172 -11.04 -20.46 5.47
N THR A 173 -9.71 -20.35 5.47
CA THR A 173 -8.95 -19.43 6.31
C THR A 173 -8.68 -18.08 5.64
N VAL A 174 -9.05 -17.89 4.37
CA VAL A 174 -8.82 -16.66 3.62
C VAL A 174 -10.12 -15.87 3.50
N GLN A 175 -10.18 -14.69 4.12
CA GLN A 175 -11.33 -13.82 3.97
C GLN A 175 -11.40 -13.29 2.51
N PRO A 176 -12.55 -13.42 1.83
CA PRO A 176 -12.69 -13.00 0.43
C PRO A 176 -12.35 -11.54 0.19
N GLY A 177 -11.64 -11.24 -0.90
CA GLY A 177 -11.29 -9.88 -1.31
C GLY A 177 -10.18 -9.24 -0.47
N THR A 178 -9.60 -9.96 0.48
CA THR A 178 -8.53 -9.44 1.34
C THR A 178 -7.14 -9.83 0.89
N ALA A 179 -6.98 -10.84 0.03
CA ALA A 179 -5.68 -11.35 -0.35
C ALA A 179 -4.96 -10.39 -1.30
N ARG A 180 -3.68 -10.14 -1.03
CA ARG A 180 -2.82 -9.27 -1.84
C ARG A 180 -1.46 -9.93 -2.04
N SER A 181 -0.82 -9.61 -3.16
CA SER A 181 0.53 -10.04 -3.49
C SER A 181 1.40 -8.84 -3.83
N ALA A 182 2.67 -8.87 -3.44
CA ALA A 182 3.68 -7.93 -3.90
C ALA A 182 5.00 -8.67 -4.14
N SER A 183 5.80 -8.21 -5.11
CA SER A 183 7.17 -8.69 -5.25
C SER A 183 8.07 -8.02 -4.20
N SER A 184 9.01 -8.77 -3.64
CA SER A 184 10.03 -8.29 -2.73
C SER A 184 11.42 -8.79 -3.15
N THR A 185 12.44 -8.01 -2.81
CA THR A 185 13.85 -8.36 -3.00
C THR A 185 14.41 -9.20 -1.86
N ARG A 186 13.60 -9.49 -0.84
CA ARG A 186 14.00 -10.30 0.32
C ARG A 186 14.48 -11.68 -0.13
N ASP A 187 15.53 -12.19 0.53
CA ASP A 187 16.07 -13.53 0.30
C ASP A 187 16.44 -13.85 -1.17
N GLY A 188 16.74 -12.83 -1.98
CA GLY A 188 17.05 -12.98 -3.41
C GLY A 188 15.83 -12.95 -4.34
N GLY A 189 14.64 -12.72 -3.80
CA GLY A 189 13.39 -12.60 -4.54
C GLY A 189 12.28 -13.43 -3.89
N THR A 190 11.20 -12.76 -3.50
CA THR A 190 10.00 -13.39 -2.95
C THR A 190 8.73 -12.78 -3.54
N THR A 191 7.69 -13.60 -3.64
CA THR A 191 6.31 -13.14 -3.73
C THR A 191 5.74 -13.10 -2.32
N GLU A 192 5.41 -11.90 -1.86
CA GLU A 192 4.88 -11.64 -0.54
C GLU A 192 3.36 -11.65 -0.59
N LEU A 193 2.75 -12.58 0.15
CA LEU A 193 1.31 -12.77 0.21
C LEU A 193 0.78 -12.28 1.55
N THR A 194 -0.30 -11.50 1.53
CA THR A 194 -1.01 -11.06 2.73
C THR A 194 -2.51 -11.29 2.60
N TRP A 195 -3.19 -11.63 3.69
CA TRP A 195 -4.64 -11.83 3.73
C TRP A 195 -5.19 -11.62 5.15
N ARG A 196 -6.51 -11.46 5.31
CA ARG A 196 -7.14 -11.56 6.62
C ARG A 196 -7.66 -12.97 6.83
N ASP A 197 -7.45 -13.50 8.03
CA ASP A 197 -8.08 -14.75 8.43
C ASP A 197 -9.50 -14.55 8.99
N ALA A 198 -10.17 -15.65 9.36
CA ALA A 198 -11.52 -15.62 9.91
C ALA A 198 -11.63 -14.83 11.23
N SER A 199 -10.53 -14.61 11.96
CA SER A 199 -10.49 -13.77 13.16
C SER A 199 -10.30 -12.27 12.84
N GLY A 200 -10.05 -11.94 11.57
CA GLY A 200 -9.69 -10.60 11.11
C GLY A 200 -8.21 -10.27 11.25
N ALA A 201 -7.38 -11.20 11.75
CA ALA A 201 -5.95 -11.01 11.87
C ALA A 201 -5.30 -10.98 10.48
N ILE A 202 -4.34 -10.07 10.28
CA ILE A 202 -3.57 -10.02 9.05
C ILE A 202 -2.49 -11.12 9.11
N ARG A 203 -2.43 -11.94 8.07
CA ARG A 203 -1.45 -12.98 7.87
C ARG A 203 -0.51 -12.60 6.74
N HIS A 204 0.70 -13.14 6.80
CA HIS A 204 1.77 -12.87 5.85
C HIS A 204 2.54 -14.17 5.56
N LEU A 205 2.89 -14.38 4.30
CA LEU A 205 3.74 -15.48 3.85
C LEU A 205 4.59 -15.01 2.67
N GLY A 206 5.92 -15.13 2.80
CA GLY A 206 6.86 -14.94 1.69
C GLY A 206 7.12 -16.26 0.97
N VAL A 207 6.87 -16.30 -0.33
CA VAL A 207 7.12 -17.45 -1.20
C VAL A 207 8.33 -17.14 -2.08
N PRO A 208 9.45 -17.90 -2.00
CA PRO A 208 10.62 -17.67 -2.85
C PRO A 208 10.25 -17.69 -4.34
N THR A 209 10.77 -16.73 -5.11
CA THR A 209 10.67 -16.78 -6.57
C THR A 209 11.77 -17.70 -7.11
N LEU A 210 11.39 -18.73 -7.89
CA LEU A 210 12.32 -19.64 -8.55
C LEU A 210 13.14 -18.95 -9.65
#